data_AF-A0A5E5QT89-F1
#
_entry.id   AF-A0A5E5QT89-F1
#
_cell.length_a   1.000
_cell.length_b   1.000
_cell.length_c   1.000
_cell.angle_alpha   90.00
_cell.angle_beta   90.00
_cell.angle_gamma   90.00
#
_symmetry.space_group_name_H-M   'P 1'
#
loop_
_entity.id
_entity.type
_entity.pdbx_description
1 polymer ?
#
loop_
_entity_poly.entity_id
_entity_poly.type
_entity_poly.pdbx_seq_one_letter_code
_entity_poly.pdbx_strand_id
1 'polypeptide(L)'
;MKDSALKQLQKDFYQDVLTVESVSKSYLNKGNFTSQDLIQIYRNQYFLSLSESLAKSYSCVKRLVGEDFFNKLAKDFIMAHPSKTGNIIDYGDEFSNFIKLSPNCKTVPYLVDIAKLERYYERCYFSNIVFFMVSVYPVIKIWQLNENSEQLDLASGGDYLKIYRQGREVLVAKITQQEYEER
;
A
#
# COMPACT_ATOMS: atom_id res chain seq x y z
N MET A 1 1.74 -15.10 35.07
CA MET A 1 0.41 -14.45 35.17
C MET A 1 0.39 -13.00 34.68
N LYS A 2 1.36 -12.13 35.00
CA LYS A 2 1.39 -10.71 34.55
C LYS A 2 1.50 -10.52 33.02
N ASP A 3 2.31 -11.31 32.31
CA ASP A 3 2.45 -11.20 30.83
C ASP A 3 1.18 -11.50 30.05
N SER A 4 0.33 -12.39 30.56
CA SER A 4 -0.95 -12.73 29.92
C SER A 4 -1.95 -11.57 29.99
N ALA A 5 -1.93 -10.79 31.08
CA ALA A 5 -2.84 -9.65 31.27
C ALA A 5 -2.45 -8.46 30.39
N LEU A 6 -1.15 -8.16 30.26
CA LEU A 6 -0.67 -7.10 29.37
C LEU A 6 -0.94 -7.42 27.90
N LYS A 7 -0.66 -8.66 27.48
CA LYS A 7 -0.92 -9.11 26.11
C LYS A 7 -2.41 -9.03 25.76
N GLN A 8 -3.29 -9.38 26.71
CA GLN A 8 -4.74 -9.26 26.52
C GLN A 8 -5.18 -7.79 26.43
N LEU A 9 -4.64 -6.90 27.28
CA LEU A 9 -4.92 -5.47 27.22
C LEU A 9 -4.48 -4.84 25.89
N GLN A 10 -3.29 -5.19 25.39
CA GLN A 10 -2.81 -4.74 24.09
C GLN A 10 -3.71 -5.23 22.95
N LYS A 11 -4.16 -6.48 23.02
CA LYS A 11 -5.10 -7.06 22.04
C LYS A 11 -6.44 -6.34 22.05
N ASP A 12 -7.01 -6.13 23.23
CA ASP A 12 -8.29 -5.44 23.41
C ASP A 12 -8.20 -3.99 22.91
N PHE A 13 -7.16 -3.26 23.31
CA PHE A 13 -6.91 -1.89 22.82
C PHE A 13 -6.77 -1.84 21.30
N TYR A 14 -6.06 -2.80 20.70
CA TYR A 14 -5.90 -2.88 19.25
C TYR A 14 -7.24 -3.10 18.54
N GLN A 15 -8.10 -3.97 19.08
CA GLN A 15 -9.43 -4.20 18.53
C GLN A 15 -10.32 -2.95 18.65
N ASP A 16 -10.23 -2.22 19.75
CA ASP A 16 -11.01 -1.00 19.97
C ASP A 16 -10.60 0.15 19.04
N VAL A 17 -9.30 0.24 18.71
CA VAL A 17 -8.82 1.16 17.66
C VAL A 17 -9.38 0.74 16.28
N LEU A 18 -9.48 -0.56 15.99
CA LEU A 18 -9.92 -1.02 14.66
C LEU A 18 -11.44 -1.03 14.46
N THR A 19 -12.25 -1.16 15.52
CA THR A 19 -13.70 -1.42 15.42
C THR A 19 -14.53 -0.22 15.87
N VAL A 20 -15.56 0.18 15.11
CA VAL A 20 -16.41 1.37 15.41
C VAL A 20 -17.26 1.18 16.68
N GLU A 21 -17.58 -0.06 17.06
CA GLU A 21 -18.56 -0.37 18.11
C GLU A 21 -17.95 -0.84 19.44
N SER A 22 -16.63 -0.75 19.63
CA SER A 22 -16.06 -1.26 20.88
C SER A 22 -16.55 -0.45 22.08
N VAL A 23 -17.26 -1.12 22.99
CA VAL A 23 -17.56 -0.63 24.34
C VAL A 23 -16.23 -0.40 25.02
N SER A 24 -15.74 0.84 24.96
CA SER A 24 -14.41 1.21 25.41
C SER A 24 -14.23 0.75 26.85
N LYS A 25 -13.35 -0.22 27.09
CA LYS A 25 -12.91 -0.49 28.46
C LYS A 25 -12.30 0.82 28.98
N SER A 26 -12.49 1.13 30.26
CA SER A 26 -11.85 2.31 30.86
C SER A 26 -10.33 2.09 30.85
N TYR A 27 -9.67 2.53 29.78
CA TYR A 27 -8.24 2.32 29.54
C TYR A 27 -7.38 3.21 30.45
N LEU A 28 -7.99 4.21 31.10
CA LEU A 28 -7.28 5.19 31.91
C LEU A 28 -8.00 5.51 33.21
N ASN A 29 -7.19 5.81 34.22
CA ASN A 29 -7.59 6.36 35.49
C ASN A 29 -7.32 7.88 35.48
N LYS A 30 -8.39 8.69 35.57
CA LYS A 30 -8.40 10.15 35.80
C LYS A 30 -7.55 11.01 34.83
N GLY A 31 -8.20 11.53 33.78
CA GLY A 31 -7.71 12.62 32.92
C GLY A 31 -8.87 13.44 32.34
N ASN A 32 -8.57 14.52 31.61
CA ASN A 32 -9.58 15.42 31.01
C ASN A 32 -10.29 14.84 29.76
N PHE A 33 -9.82 13.71 29.25
CA PHE A 33 -10.39 13.04 28.08
C PHE A 33 -11.05 11.73 28.50
N THR A 34 -12.19 11.41 27.89
CA THR A 34 -12.82 10.10 28.05
C THR A 34 -12.00 9.03 27.32
N SER A 35 -12.18 7.75 27.69
CA SER A 35 -11.55 6.65 26.94
C SER A 35 -11.97 6.64 25.46
N GLN A 36 -13.19 7.09 25.16
CA GLN A 36 -13.69 7.20 23.79
C GLN A 36 -12.95 8.29 23.00
N ASP A 37 -12.70 9.46 23.59
CA ASP A 37 -11.95 10.56 22.94
C ASP A 37 -10.55 10.10 22.53
N LEU A 38 -9.88 9.38 23.44
CA LEU A 38 -8.52 8.91 23.21
C LEU A 38 -8.46 7.82 22.15
N ILE A 39 -9.39 6.87 22.18
CA ILE A 39 -9.52 5.88 21.10
C ILE A 39 -9.73 6.60 19.77
N GLN A 40 -10.60 7.61 19.71
CA GLN A 40 -10.83 8.37 18.49
C GLN A 40 -9.56 9.08 17.99
N ILE A 41 -8.78 9.69 18.89
CA ILE A 41 -7.49 10.32 18.54
C ILE A 41 -6.53 9.28 17.95
N TYR A 42 -6.36 8.12 18.61
CA TYR A 42 -5.50 7.05 18.13
C TYR A 42 -5.96 6.50 16.78
N ARG A 43 -7.27 6.36 16.58
CA ARG A 43 -7.85 5.96 15.29
C ARG A 43 -7.54 6.93 14.19
N ASN A 44 -7.73 8.22 14.44
CA ASN A 44 -7.41 9.25 13.45
C ASN A 44 -5.93 9.19 13.08
N GLN A 45 -5.04 9.05 14.08
CA GLN A 45 -3.61 8.91 13.83
C GLN A 45 -3.28 7.65 13.04
N TYR A 46 -3.92 6.52 13.36
CA TYR A 46 -3.75 5.26 12.66
C TYR A 46 -4.13 5.37 11.18
N PHE A 47 -5.31 5.92 10.86
CA PHE A 47 -5.74 6.14 9.47
C PHE A 47 -4.81 7.11 8.74
N LEU A 48 -4.40 8.20 9.40
CA LEU A 48 -3.51 9.19 8.83
C LEU A 48 -2.17 8.57 8.45
N SER A 49 -1.51 7.90 9.40
CA SER A 49 -0.20 7.29 9.18
C SER A 49 -0.22 6.21 8.09
N LEU A 50 -1.23 5.34 8.06
CA LEU A 50 -1.34 4.33 7.01
C LEU A 50 -1.63 4.95 5.64
N SER A 51 -2.48 5.98 5.57
CA SER A 51 -2.77 6.68 4.31
C SER A 51 -1.53 7.39 3.77
N GLU A 52 -0.75 8.04 4.64
CA GLU A 52 0.53 8.66 4.28
C GLU A 52 1.55 7.62 3.81
N SER A 53 1.60 6.45 4.44
CA SER A 53 2.48 5.36 4.00
C SER A 53 2.09 4.87 2.61
N LEU A 54 0.80 4.59 2.38
CA LEU A 54 0.32 4.18 1.07
C LEU A 54 0.62 5.25 0.01
N ALA A 55 0.43 6.53 0.32
CA ALA A 55 0.72 7.62 -0.62
C ALA A 55 2.21 7.68 -1.02
N LYS A 56 3.12 7.32 -0.12
CA LYS A 56 4.57 7.23 -0.40
C LYS A 56 4.90 5.99 -1.21
N SER A 57 4.37 4.82 -0.82
CA SER A 57 4.63 3.55 -1.49
C SER A 57 3.98 3.47 -2.88
N TYR A 58 2.87 4.18 -3.11
CA TYR A 58 2.05 4.13 -4.32
C TYR A 58 1.89 5.51 -4.98
N SER A 59 3.01 6.23 -5.10
CA SER A 59 3.05 7.62 -5.59
C SER A 59 2.55 7.78 -7.03
N CYS A 60 2.83 6.82 -7.91
CA CYS A 60 2.39 6.80 -9.29
C CYS A 60 0.90 6.48 -9.37
N VAL A 61 0.42 5.49 -8.61
CA VAL A 61 -1.02 5.21 -8.48
C VAL A 61 -1.75 6.49 -8.05
N LYS A 62 -1.26 7.15 -7.00
CA LYS A 62 -1.82 8.43 -6.50
C LYS A 62 -1.86 9.51 -7.57
N ARG A 63 -0.76 9.69 -8.30
CA ARG A 63 -0.67 10.65 -9.42
C ARG A 63 -1.67 10.34 -10.54
N LEU A 64 -1.84 9.07 -10.89
CA LEU A 64 -2.70 8.63 -12.00
C LEU A 64 -4.19 8.79 -11.70
N VAL A 65 -4.61 8.54 -10.46
CA VAL A 65 -6.03 8.63 -10.06
C VAL A 65 -6.42 9.98 -9.46
N GLY A 66 -5.42 10.79 -9.06
CA GLY A 66 -5.62 12.05 -8.35
C GLY A 66 -5.78 11.87 -6.83
N GLU A 67 -5.55 12.96 -6.10
CA GLU A 67 -5.53 13.03 -4.63
C GLU A 67 -6.82 12.49 -4.00
N ASP A 68 -7.98 13.01 -4.42
CA ASP A 68 -9.28 12.69 -3.80
C ASP A 68 -9.66 11.22 -3.97
N PHE A 69 -9.46 10.68 -5.18
CA PHE A 69 -9.73 9.28 -5.45
C PHE A 69 -8.77 8.38 -4.69
N PHE A 70 -7.48 8.73 -4.66
CA PHE A 70 -6.48 7.96 -3.91
C PHE A 70 -6.82 7.92 -2.42
N ASN A 71 -7.18 9.06 -1.82
CA ASN A 71 -7.51 9.15 -0.40
C ASN A 71 -8.74 8.30 -0.05
N LYS A 72 -9.75 8.26 -0.93
CA LYS A 72 -10.90 7.36 -0.77
C LYS A 72 -10.48 5.89 -0.88
N LEU A 73 -9.70 5.54 -1.90
CA LEU A 73 -9.22 4.18 -2.14
C LEU A 73 -8.34 3.66 -0.99
N ALA A 74 -7.45 4.50 -0.46
CA ALA A 74 -6.60 4.20 0.68
C ALA A 74 -7.44 3.98 1.95
N LYS A 75 -8.42 4.84 2.21
CA LYS A 75 -9.34 4.66 3.35
C LYS A 75 -10.10 3.34 3.26
N ASP A 76 -10.68 3.04 2.09
CA ASP A 76 -11.43 1.79 1.86
C ASP A 76 -10.50 0.57 2.01
N PHE A 77 -9.27 0.66 1.52
CA PHE A 77 -8.25 -0.37 1.72
C PHE A 77 -7.91 -0.58 3.19
N ILE A 78 -7.67 0.49 3.96
CA ILE A 78 -7.31 0.40 5.39
C ILE A 78 -8.43 -0.23 6.22
N MET A 79 -9.69 0.07 5.88
CA MET A 79 -10.85 -0.56 6.52
C MET A 79 -10.92 -2.06 6.20
N ALA A 80 -10.67 -2.45 4.96
CA ALA A 80 -10.73 -3.85 4.52
C ALA A 80 -9.50 -4.69 4.94
N HIS A 81 -8.34 -4.04 5.01
CA HIS A 81 -7.04 -4.63 5.32
C HIS A 81 -6.38 -3.82 6.45
N PRO A 82 -6.90 -3.91 7.68
CA PRO A 82 -6.24 -3.27 8.81
C PRO A 82 -4.84 -3.85 8.95
N SER A 83 -3.89 -3.01 9.37
CA SER A 83 -2.55 -3.48 9.70
C SER A 83 -2.67 -4.62 10.71
N LYS A 84 -1.75 -5.59 10.65
CA LYS A 84 -1.66 -6.69 11.62
C LYS A 84 -0.44 -6.55 12.52
N THR A 85 0.43 -5.60 12.23
CA THR A 85 1.72 -5.38 12.88
C THR A 85 1.95 -3.89 13.10
N GLY A 86 2.89 -3.54 13.99
CA GLY A 86 3.37 -2.16 14.13
C GLY A 86 4.36 -1.73 13.04
N ASN A 87 4.67 -2.61 12.07
CA ASN A 87 5.62 -2.29 11.00
C ASN A 87 4.90 -1.72 9.79
N ILE A 88 5.01 -0.41 9.62
CA ILE A 88 4.37 0.31 8.52
C ILE A 88 5.01 0.04 7.16
N ILE A 89 6.29 -0.37 7.13
CA ILE A 89 7.03 -0.66 5.89
C ILE A 89 6.43 -1.86 5.15
N ASP A 90 5.94 -2.85 5.90
CA ASP A 90 5.31 -4.04 5.32
C ASP A 90 3.85 -3.79 4.91
N TYR A 91 3.26 -2.67 5.31
CA TYR A 91 1.85 -2.41 5.06
C TYR A 91 1.58 -2.07 3.58
N GLY A 92 0.58 -2.71 2.99
CA GLY A 92 0.10 -2.41 1.64
C GLY A 92 0.38 -3.50 0.59
N ASP A 93 0.97 -4.66 0.93
CA ASP A 93 1.21 -5.76 -0.02
C ASP A 93 -0.05 -6.16 -0.82
N GLU A 94 -1.21 -6.13 -0.17
CA GLU A 94 -2.49 -6.50 -0.76
C GLU A 94 -3.13 -5.38 -1.62
N PHE A 95 -2.55 -4.19 -1.67
CA PHE A 95 -3.17 -3.02 -2.30
C PHE A 95 -3.44 -3.22 -3.79
N SER A 96 -2.50 -3.83 -4.52
CA SER A 96 -2.69 -4.15 -5.96
C SER A 96 -3.88 -5.10 -6.19
N ASN A 97 -4.04 -6.11 -5.34
CA ASN A 97 -5.16 -7.04 -5.41
C ASN A 97 -6.48 -6.36 -5.00
N PHE A 98 -6.43 -5.46 -4.02
CA PHE A 98 -7.59 -4.65 -3.66
C PHE A 98 -8.05 -3.76 -4.81
N ILE A 99 -7.13 -3.07 -5.50
CA ILE A 99 -7.43 -2.28 -6.70
C ILE A 99 -8.09 -3.16 -7.77
N LYS A 100 -7.56 -4.36 -8.01
CA LYS A 100 -8.11 -5.30 -8.99
C LYS A 100 -9.57 -5.67 -8.72
N LEU A 101 -9.94 -5.78 -7.44
CA LEU A 101 -11.30 -6.13 -7.02
C LEU A 101 -12.23 -4.92 -6.92
N SER A 102 -11.69 -3.69 -6.91
CA SER A 102 -12.47 -2.46 -6.80
C SER A 102 -13.26 -2.17 -8.08
N PRO A 103 -14.61 -2.06 -8.02
CA PRO A 103 -15.42 -1.70 -9.17
C PRO A 103 -15.04 -0.34 -9.77
N ASN A 104 -14.55 0.59 -8.94
CA ASN A 104 -14.19 1.94 -9.33
C ASN A 104 -12.91 2.00 -10.19
N CYS A 105 -12.12 0.92 -10.23
CA CYS A 105 -10.87 0.85 -10.98
C CYS A 105 -10.98 0.09 -12.31
N LYS A 106 -12.19 -0.37 -12.68
CA LYS A 106 -12.40 -1.18 -13.90
C LYS A 106 -12.06 -0.43 -15.20
N THR A 107 -12.15 0.90 -15.20
CA THR A 107 -11.84 1.75 -16.35
C THR A 107 -10.34 2.03 -16.50
N VAL A 108 -9.52 1.69 -15.49
CA VAL A 108 -8.07 1.90 -15.46
C VAL A 108 -7.33 0.61 -15.11
N PRO A 109 -7.48 -0.47 -15.90
CA PRO A 109 -6.98 -1.80 -15.55
C PRO A 109 -5.45 -1.89 -15.38
N TYR A 110 -4.70 -1.00 -16.05
CA TYR A 110 -3.24 -0.91 -15.90
C TYR A 110 -2.79 -0.47 -14.50
N LEU A 111 -3.67 0.19 -13.73
CA LEU A 111 -3.36 0.67 -12.38
C LEU A 111 -2.97 -0.47 -11.42
N VAL A 112 -3.52 -1.67 -11.64
CA VAL A 112 -3.16 -2.87 -10.88
C VAL A 112 -1.69 -3.22 -11.06
N ASP A 113 -1.19 -3.17 -12.30
CA ASP A 113 0.20 -3.52 -12.58
C ASP A 113 1.16 -2.41 -12.15
N ILE A 114 0.74 -1.15 -12.20
CA ILE A 114 1.50 -0.03 -11.60
C ILE A 114 1.63 -0.21 -10.08
N ALA A 115 0.54 -0.56 -9.39
CA ALA A 115 0.61 -0.83 -7.95
C ALA A 115 1.56 -1.99 -7.63
N LYS A 116 1.54 -3.08 -8.41
CA LYS A 116 2.51 -4.18 -8.24
C LYS A 116 3.95 -3.72 -8.45
N LEU A 117 4.20 -2.94 -9.51
CA LEU A 117 5.52 -2.43 -9.83
C LEU A 117 6.08 -1.58 -8.69
N GLU A 118 5.29 -0.62 -8.19
CA GLU A 118 5.72 0.25 -7.09
C GLU A 118 6.01 -0.56 -5.81
N ARG A 119 5.19 -1.59 -5.53
CA ARG A 119 5.44 -2.45 -4.38
C ARG A 119 6.71 -3.28 -4.52
N TYR A 120 6.97 -3.85 -5.70
CA TYR A 120 8.22 -4.56 -5.97
C TYR A 120 9.44 -3.64 -5.89
N TYR A 121 9.31 -2.42 -6.40
CA TYR A 121 10.35 -1.39 -6.29
C TYR A 121 10.70 -1.11 -4.82
N GLU A 122 9.69 -0.85 -3.99
CA GLU A 122 9.88 -0.59 -2.56
C GLU A 122 10.49 -1.79 -1.82
N ARG A 123 10.01 -3.02 -2.11
CA ARG A 123 10.58 -4.25 -1.53
C ARG A 123 12.04 -4.45 -1.91
N CYS A 124 12.43 -4.20 -3.17
CA CYS A 124 13.84 -4.19 -3.57
C CYS A 124 14.65 -3.10 -2.87
N TYR A 125 14.04 -1.96 -2.55
CA TYR A 125 14.73 -0.90 -1.83
C TYR A 125 15.12 -1.36 -0.42
N PHE A 126 14.22 -2.05 0.29
CA PHE A 126 14.48 -2.52 1.65
C PHE A 126 15.17 -3.88 1.74
N SER A 127 15.20 -4.67 0.66
CA SER A 127 15.74 -6.03 0.66
C SER A 127 16.42 -6.36 -0.66
N ASN A 128 17.52 -7.11 -0.65
CA ASN A 128 18.20 -7.58 -1.87
C ASN A 128 17.45 -8.74 -2.55
N ILE A 129 16.15 -8.56 -2.77
CA ILE A 129 15.29 -9.49 -3.50
C ILE A 129 15.22 -9.04 -4.95
N VAL A 130 15.09 -9.98 -5.88
CA VAL A 130 14.82 -9.71 -7.29
C VAL A 130 13.38 -10.10 -7.58
N PHE A 131 12.62 -9.20 -8.21
CA PHE A 131 11.27 -9.47 -8.68
C PHE A 131 11.23 -9.50 -10.21
N PHE A 132 10.33 -10.32 -10.73
CA PHE A 132 10.02 -10.38 -12.15
C PHE A 132 8.52 -10.19 -12.33
N MET A 133 8.11 -9.36 -13.27
CA MET A 133 6.69 -9.19 -13.61
C MET A 133 6.48 -9.06 -15.11
N VAL A 134 5.28 -9.40 -15.56
CA VAL A 134 4.84 -9.20 -16.93
C VAL A 134 3.60 -8.32 -16.89
N SER A 135 3.49 -7.38 -17.82
CA SER A 135 2.27 -6.61 -18.03
C SER A 135 1.96 -6.47 -19.52
N VAL A 136 0.68 -6.60 -19.84
CA VAL A 136 0.17 -6.30 -21.19
C VAL A 136 0.14 -4.80 -21.48
N TYR A 137 0.41 -3.95 -20.48
CA TYR A 137 0.48 -2.49 -20.60
C TYR A 137 1.94 -2.02 -20.58
N PRO A 138 2.26 -0.83 -21.14
CA PRO A 138 3.59 -0.25 -21.09
C PRO A 138 3.90 0.36 -19.72
N VAL A 139 3.91 -0.47 -18.68
CA VAL A 139 3.95 -0.05 -17.27
C VAL A 139 5.19 0.77 -16.90
N ILE A 140 6.36 0.51 -17.50
CA ILE A 140 7.53 1.36 -17.27
C ILE A 140 7.27 2.78 -17.78
N LYS A 141 6.73 2.90 -19.00
CA LYS A 141 6.44 4.21 -19.59
C LYS A 141 5.42 4.94 -18.73
N ILE A 142 4.31 4.28 -18.36
CA ILE A 142 3.28 4.82 -17.46
C ILE A 142 3.89 5.30 -16.14
N TRP A 143 4.76 4.49 -15.52
CA TRP A 143 5.38 4.80 -14.24
C TRP A 143 6.32 6.00 -14.31
N GLN A 144 7.05 6.13 -15.43
CA GLN A 144 7.95 7.24 -15.71
C GLN A 144 7.25 8.50 -16.25
N LEU A 145 5.96 8.44 -16.56
CA LEU A 145 5.22 9.59 -17.07
C LEU A 145 5.28 10.78 -16.11
N ASN A 146 5.46 11.94 -16.72
CA ASN A 146 5.48 13.27 -16.13
C ASN A 146 4.77 14.25 -17.06
N GLU A 147 4.49 15.47 -16.61
CA GLU A 147 3.61 16.45 -17.30
C GLU A 147 4.02 16.74 -18.76
N ASN A 148 5.28 16.49 -19.13
CA ASN A 148 5.84 16.73 -20.47
C ASN A 148 6.00 15.46 -21.32
N SER A 149 5.44 14.32 -20.91
CA SER A 149 5.57 13.08 -21.67
C SER A 149 4.75 13.09 -22.96
N GLU A 150 5.28 12.45 -24.01
CA GLU A 150 4.56 12.21 -25.26
C GLU A 150 3.26 11.41 -25.04
N GLN A 151 2.38 11.44 -26.05
CA GLN A 151 1.11 10.73 -26.02
C GLN A 151 1.33 9.23 -25.79
N LEU A 152 0.79 8.71 -24.69
CA LEU A 152 0.96 7.32 -24.30
C LEU A 152 0.01 6.39 -25.08
N ASP A 153 0.58 5.50 -25.89
CA ASP A 153 -0.16 4.38 -26.46
C ASP A 153 -0.19 3.19 -25.48
N LEU A 154 -1.35 2.95 -24.86
CA LEU A 154 -1.58 1.83 -23.94
C LEU A 154 -1.53 0.45 -24.62
N ALA A 155 -1.71 0.38 -25.95
CA ALA A 155 -1.66 -0.87 -26.71
C ALA A 155 -0.23 -1.29 -27.07
N SER A 156 0.76 -0.40 -26.93
CA SER A 156 2.18 -0.68 -27.16
C SER A 156 2.86 -1.51 -26.05
N GLY A 157 2.08 -2.16 -25.19
CA GLY A 157 2.55 -2.92 -24.02
C GLY A 157 3.10 -4.32 -24.34
N GLY A 158 3.25 -5.15 -23.31
CA GLY A 158 4.01 -6.41 -23.38
C GLY A 158 5.35 -6.34 -22.65
N ASP A 159 5.39 -5.60 -21.54
CA ASP A 159 6.59 -5.38 -20.76
C ASP A 159 6.89 -6.62 -19.91
N TYR A 160 8.02 -7.29 -20.17
CA TYR A 160 8.66 -8.22 -19.25
C TYR A 160 9.71 -7.46 -18.45
N LEU A 161 9.58 -7.48 -17.13
CA LEU A 161 10.38 -6.64 -16.25
C LEU A 161 11.17 -7.46 -15.25
N LYS A 162 12.38 -6.97 -14.97
CA LYS A 162 13.21 -7.36 -13.84
C LYS A 162 13.42 -6.16 -12.92
N ILE A 163 13.04 -6.29 -11.66
CA ILE A 163 13.20 -5.27 -10.62
C ILE A 163 14.21 -5.79 -9.61
N TYR A 164 15.28 -5.04 -9.39
CA TYR A 164 16.37 -5.47 -8.50
C TYR A 164 17.13 -4.27 -7.95
N ARG A 165 17.79 -4.47 -6.81
CA ARG A 165 18.65 -3.46 -6.21
C ARG A 165 20.09 -3.62 -6.70
N GLN A 166 20.70 -2.52 -7.14
CA GLN A 166 22.12 -2.42 -7.46
C GLN A 166 22.74 -1.30 -6.62
N GLY A 167 23.46 -1.68 -5.55
CA GLY A 167 24.00 -0.73 -4.59
C GLY A 167 22.91 -0.02 -3.78
N ARG A 168 22.74 1.30 -3.98
CA ARG A 168 21.73 2.12 -3.30
C ARG A 168 20.49 2.40 -4.14
N GLU A 169 20.49 1.97 -5.40
CA GLU A 169 19.42 2.24 -6.35
C GLU A 169 18.65 0.96 -6.66
N VAL A 170 17.35 1.11 -6.89
CA VAL A 170 16.51 0.05 -7.44
C VAL A 170 16.34 0.31 -8.93
N LEU A 171 16.66 -0.70 -9.72
CA LEU A 171 16.55 -0.68 -11.17
C LEU A 171 15.32 -1.45 -11.61
N VAL A 172 14.62 -0.90 -12.60
CA VAL A 172 13.48 -1.53 -13.27
C VAL A 172 13.86 -1.66 -14.75
N ALA A 173 14.32 -2.85 -15.14
CA ALA A 173 14.79 -3.12 -16.49
C ALA A 173 13.74 -3.88 -17.29
N LYS A 174 13.55 -3.49 -18.56
CA LYS A 174 12.90 -4.36 -19.55
C LYS A 174 13.84 -5.51 -19.88
N ILE A 175 13.29 -6.71 -19.90
CA ILE A 175 13.94 -7.94 -20.34
C ILE A 175 13.13 -8.56 -21.48
N THR A 176 13.71 -9.56 -22.13
CA THR A 176 13.00 -10.36 -23.13
C THR A 176 12.06 -11.37 -22.46
N GLN A 177 11.12 -11.90 -23.23
CA GLN A 177 10.27 -13.02 -22.77
C GLN A 177 11.12 -14.25 -22.41
N GLN A 178 12.14 -14.55 -23.21
CA GLN A 178 13.03 -15.69 -22.96
C GLN A 178 13.74 -15.54 -21.60
N GLU A 179 14.35 -14.39 -21.32
CA GLU A 179 15.00 -14.12 -20.03
C GLU A 179 14.02 -14.19 -18.84
N TYR A 180 12.73 -13.89 -19.06
CA TYR A 180 11.70 -14.01 -18.04
C TYR A 180 11.30 -15.47 -17.76
N GLU A 181 11.32 -16.32 -18.79
CA GLU A 181 11.00 -17.75 -18.69
C GLU A 181 12.15 -18.55 -18.05
N GLU A 182 13.39 -18.11 -18.20
CA GLU A 182 14.62 -18.76 -17.70
C GLU A 182 15.05 -18.38 -16.25
N ARG A 183 14.22 -17.59 -15.55
CA ARG A 183 14.52 -16.96 -14.24
C ARG A 183 14.63 -17.90 -13.03
#